data_AF-A0A965VZA1-F1
#
_entry.id   AF-A0A965VZA1-F1
#
_cell.length_a   1.000
_cell.length_b   1.000
_cell.length_c   1.000
_cell.angle_alpha   90.00
_cell.angle_beta   90.00
_cell.angle_gamma   90.00
#
_symmetry.space_group_name_H-M   'P 1'
#
loop_
_entity.id
_entity.type
_entity.pdbx_description
1 polymer ?
#
loop_
_entity_poly.entity_id
_entity_poly.type
_entity_poly.pdbx_seq_one_letter_code
_entity_poly.pdbx_strand_id
1 'polypeptide(L)'
;MAVYRFRICLEDHEDIWREIDILSTQVFETLHTCIQKAFLFDGKHAASFFLSDDQWRKGREVTLREEDLPLDESDVKAGVLPKKLMRDVKLAAGIKQPRQRFVYVFDPQVKWTFYIELIKLETEQHKTTYPVISNTNGIAPKQYKQVQMAKAELGPELAIAGLVDALTDEPDDEAIYRDAGLPDDDGVNADELDQLEGEEGDVDNEEDSETSFDDADHSDYSFEPHEEE
;
A
#
# COMPACT_ATOMS: atom_id res chain seq x y z
N MET A 1 33.68 -2.00 9.24
CA MET A 1 32.83 -2.18 10.45
C MET A 1 32.25 -3.59 10.46
N ALA A 2 31.53 -3.98 11.51
CA ALA A 2 30.80 -5.25 11.53
C ALA A 2 29.42 -5.10 10.84
N VAL A 3 29.07 -6.07 10.01
CA VAL A 3 27.78 -6.22 9.33
C VAL A 3 27.02 -7.35 10.00
N TYR A 4 25.74 -7.13 10.24
CA TYR A 4 24.79 -8.13 10.73
C TYR A 4 23.91 -8.59 9.58
N ARG A 5 23.83 -9.91 9.34
CA ARG A 5 22.81 -10.51 8.49
C ARG A 5 21.67 -11.00 9.36
N PHE A 6 20.52 -10.35 9.23
CA PHE A 6 19.28 -10.78 9.87
C PHE A 6 18.43 -11.56 8.88
N ARG A 7 17.92 -12.73 9.31
CA ARG A 7 16.80 -13.39 8.62
C ARG A 7 15.50 -12.93 9.26
N ILE A 8 14.56 -12.49 8.44
CA ILE A 8 13.25 -11.97 8.83
C ILE A 8 12.18 -12.83 8.18
N CYS A 9 11.35 -13.49 8.97
CA CYS A 9 10.19 -14.30 8.53
C CYS A 9 8.89 -13.69 9.07
N LEU A 10 7.74 -14.02 8.49
CA LEU A 10 6.44 -13.71 9.12
C LEU A 10 6.08 -14.76 10.17
N GLU A 11 5.27 -14.36 11.16
CA GLU A 11 4.69 -15.29 12.15
C GLU A 11 3.73 -16.31 11.51
N ASP A 12 2.85 -15.87 10.60
CA ASP A 12 1.87 -16.75 9.93
C ASP A 12 2.48 -17.58 8.77
N HIS A 13 3.66 -17.20 8.29
CA HIS A 13 4.27 -17.72 7.06
C HIS A 13 5.79 -17.81 7.17
N GLU A 14 6.30 -18.89 7.78
CA GLU A 14 7.75 -19.13 7.96
C GLU A 14 8.51 -19.36 6.64
N ASP A 15 7.81 -19.76 5.58
CA ASP A 15 8.31 -19.95 4.23
C ASP A 15 8.61 -18.62 3.51
N ILE A 16 7.95 -17.53 3.90
CA ILE A 16 8.19 -16.19 3.36
C ILE A 16 9.24 -15.49 4.23
N TRP A 17 10.45 -15.33 3.70
CA TRP A 17 11.54 -14.69 4.43
C TRP A 17 12.44 -13.79 3.58
N ARG A 18 13.15 -12.89 4.27
CA ARG A 18 14.11 -11.94 3.71
C ARG A 18 15.39 -12.02 4.52
N GLU A 19 16.54 -11.96 3.87
CA GLU A 19 17.81 -11.69 4.56
C GLU A 19 18.21 -10.24 4.29
N ILE A 20 18.56 -9.51 5.35
CA ILE A 20 18.96 -8.11 5.30
C ILE A 20 20.33 -7.98 5.97
N ASP A 21 21.28 -7.43 5.21
CA ASP A 21 22.59 -7.07 5.69
C ASP A 21 22.59 -5.59 6.08
N ILE A 22 23.02 -5.30 7.31
CA ILE A 22 22.97 -3.95 7.90
C ILE A 22 24.17 -3.71 8.81
N LEU A 23 24.67 -2.47 8.88
CA LEU A 23 25.83 -2.14 9.70
C LEU A 23 25.48 -2.12 11.19
N SER A 24 26.36 -2.66 12.02
CA SER A 24 26.27 -2.63 13.49
C SER A 24 26.12 -1.21 14.09
N THR A 25 26.59 -0.19 13.37
CA THR A 25 26.51 1.23 13.74
C THR A 25 25.19 1.91 13.35
N GLN A 26 24.40 1.31 12.45
CA GLN A 26 23.07 1.80 12.06
C GLN A 26 22.03 1.55 13.15
N VAL A 27 20.90 2.23 13.02
CA VAL A 27 19.84 2.28 14.05
C VAL A 27 18.66 1.39 13.68
N PHE A 28 17.80 1.07 14.66
CA PHE A 28 16.62 0.23 14.43
C PHE A 28 15.66 0.83 13.39
N GLU A 29 15.60 2.16 13.27
CA GLU A 29 14.80 2.85 12.25
C GLU A 29 15.25 2.49 10.83
N THR A 30 16.56 2.38 10.61
CA THR A 30 17.14 1.93 9.33
C THR A 30 16.73 0.48 9.01
N LEU A 31 16.67 -0.38 10.02
CA LEU A 31 16.18 -1.76 9.86
C LEU A 31 14.68 -1.79 9.54
N HIS A 32 13.87 -1.00 10.25
CA HIS A 32 12.43 -0.83 9.99
C HIS A 32 12.20 -0.44 8.51
N THR A 33 12.84 0.63 8.04
CA THR A 33 12.69 1.08 6.64
C THR A 33 13.11 0.01 5.63
N CYS A 34 14.13 -0.80 5.95
CA CYS A 34 14.57 -1.89 5.07
C CYS A 34 13.57 -3.06 5.05
N ILE A 35 12.98 -3.43 6.20
CA ILE A 35 11.91 -4.44 6.29
C ILE A 35 10.69 -3.99 5.48
N GLN A 36 10.24 -2.74 5.65
CA GLN A 36 9.09 -2.20 4.91
C GLN A 36 9.31 -2.31 3.39
N LYS A 37 10.50 -1.93 2.90
CA LYS A 37 10.88 -2.10 1.49
C LYS A 37 10.93 -3.57 1.05
N ALA A 38 11.46 -4.48 1.89
CA ALA A 38 11.61 -5.90 1.56
C ALA A 38 10.27 -6.65 1.44
N PHE A 39 9.23 -6.18 2.12
CA PHE A 39 7.86 -6.73 2.06
C PHE A 39 6.87 -5.85 1.28
N LEU A 40 7.34 -4.77 0.63
CA LEU A 40 6.53 -3.82 -0.15
C LEU A 40 5.40 -3.17 0.66
N PHE A 41 5.65 -2.91 1.95
CA PHE A 41 4.73 -2.20 2.83
C PHE A 41 4.96 -0.68 2.78
N ASP A 42 3.92 0.09 3.04
CA ASP A 42 3.93 1.56 2.87
C ASP A 42 4.64 2.34 4.00
N GLY A 43 4.99 1.69 5.12
CA GLY A 43 5.69 2.31 6.24
C GLY A 43 4.92 3.39 6.98
N LYS A 44 3.59 3.51 6.81
CA LYS A 44 2.79 4.61 7.39
C LYS A 44 2.35 4.37 8.84
N HIS A 45 2.32 3.12 9.28
CA HIS A 45 1.80 2.73 10.59
C HIS A 45 2.87 2.78 11.69
N ALA A 46 2.41 2.81 12.95
CA ALA A 46 3.30 2.62 14.08
C ALA A 46 3.95 1.22 14.03
N ALA A 47 5.13 1.11 14.63
CA ALA A 47 5.93 -0.10 14.63
C ALA A 47 6.78 -0.19 15.90
N SER A 48 7.05 -1.41 16.35
CA SER A 48 7.89 -1.67 17.53
C SER A 48 8.76 -2.91 17.35
N PHE A 49 10.04 -2.81 17.72
CA PHE A 49 10.92 -3.97 17.92
C PHE A 49 10.94 -4.36 19.40
N PHE A 50 10.85 -5.65 19.68
CA PHE A 50 11.02 -6.21 21.02
C PHE A 50 12.33 -6.99 21.04
N LEU A 51 13.21 -6.67 22.00
CA LEU A 51 14.43 -7.44 22.27
C LEU A 51 14.04 -8.76 22.92
N SER A 52 13.96 -9.81 22.13
CA SER A 52 13.46 -11.12 22.54
C SER A 52 14.57 -12.08 22.95
N ASP A 53 14.17 -13.17 23.60
CA ASP A 53 15.05 -14.29 23.95
C ASP A 53 14.91 -15.46 22.97
N ASP A 54 15.55 -16.59 23.30
CA ASP A 54 15.50 -17.84 22.53
C ASP A 54 14.08 -18.45 22.42
N GLN A 55 13.10 -17.94 23.15
CA GLN A 55 11.69 -18.35 23.12
C GLN A 55 10.78 -17.26 22.55
N TRP A 56 11.35 -16.30 21.82
CA TRP A 56 10.65 -15.16 21.20
C TRP A 56 9.89 -14.24 22.18
N ARG A 57 10.09 -14.40 23.50
CA ARG A 57 9.35 -13.63 24.50
C ARG A 57 9.72 -12.15 24.39
N LYS A 58 8.71 -11.30 24.21
CA LYS A 58 8.87 -9.85 24.04
C LYS A 58 9.50 -9.24 25.30
N GLY A 59 10.76 -8.82 25.20
CA GLY A 59 11.48 -8.11 26.26
C GLY A 59 11.35 -6.60 26.13
N ARG A 60 12.47 -5.87 26.23
CA ARG A 60 12.48 -4.40 26.10
C ARG A 60 12.01 -3.98 24.70
N GLU A 61 11.06 -3.06 24.65
CA GLU A 61 10.54 -2.46 23.43
C GLU A 61 11.38 -1.27 22.92
N VAL A 62 11.42 -1.14 21.60
CA VAL A 62 11.99 -0.01 20.85
C VAL A 62 10.94 0.42 19.81
N THR A 63 10.20 1.48 20.11
CA THR A 63 9.08 2.02 19.30
C THR A 63 9.58 3.03 18.25
N LEU A 64 8.83 3.15 17.16
CA LEU A 64 9.03 4.15 16.12
C LEU A 64 8.59 5.56 16.56
N ARG A 65 7.53 5.69 17.37
CA ARG A 65 6.88 6.98 17.68
C ARG A 65 7.18 7.47 19.09
N GLU A 66 7.24 8.80 19.25
CA GLU A 66 7.45 9.43 20.56
C GLU A 66 6.22 9.36 21.47
N GLU A 67 5.02 9.36 20.88
CA GLU A 67 3.74 9.20 21.58
C GLU A 67 3.59 7.87 22.31
N ASP A 68 4.29 6.82 21.86
CA ASP A 68 4.28 5.49 22.46
C ASP A 68 5.27 5.34 23.63
N LEU A 69 6.20 6.29 23.83
CA LEU A 69 7.24 6.20 24.87
C LEU A 69 6.73 6.18 26.32
N PRO A 70 5.67 6.91 26.70
CA PRO A 70 5.08 6.78 28.02
C PRO A 70 4.68 5.33 28.32
N LEU A 71 4.83 4.96 29.59
CA LEU A 71 4.28 3.71 30.12
C LEU A 71 3.00 4.06 30.87
N ASP A 72 1.93 3.33 30.57
CA ASP A 72 0.67 3.44 31.31
C ASP A 72 0.83 2.90 32.73
N GLU A 73 -0.07 3.28 33.65
CA GLU A 73 -0.04 2.79 35.04
C GLU A 73 -0.07 1.25 35.12
N SER A 74 -0.73 0.59 34.16
CA SER A 74 -0.73 -0.86 33.98
C SER A 74 0.65 -1.43 33.64
N ASP A 75 1.39 -0.78 32.74
CA ASP A 75 2.73 -1.19 32.32
C ASP A 75 3.75 -1.02 33.45
N VAL A 76 3.67 0.11 34.16
CA VAL A 76 4.48 0.38 35.35
C VAL A 76 4.21 -0.68 36.43
N LYS A 77 2.94 -1.01 36.69
CA LYS A 77 2.53 -2.04 37.65
C LYS A 77 2.94 -3.46 37.22
N ALA A 78 2.97 -3.74 35.92
CA ALA A 78 3.45 -5.00 35.36
C ALA A 78 4.98 -5.10 35.30
N GLY A 79 5.72 -4.03 35.62
CA GLY A 79 7.18 -4.00 35.61
C GLY A 79 7.78 -3.94 34.20
N VAL A 80 7.03 -3.40 33.22
CA VAL A 80 7.50 -3.23 31.84
C VAL A 80 8.73 -2.32 31.80
N LEU A 81 9.73 -2.70 31.02
CA LEU A 81 10.95 -1.92 30.86
C LEU A 81 10.68 -0.64 30.05
N PRO A 82 11.33 0.49 30.36
CA PRO A 82 11.15 1.74 29.62
C PRO A 82 11.48 1.55 28.13
N LYS A 83 10.53 1.98 27.30
CA LYS A 83 10.61 2.00 25.84
C LYS A 83 11.71 2.96 25.37
N LYS A 84 12.19 2.79 24.14
CA LYS A 84 13.16 3.69 23.49
C LYS A 84 12.78 3.94 22.04
N LEU A 85 13.25 5.03 21.45
CA LEU A 85 13.03 5.32 20.03
C LEU A 85 13.95 4.51 19.11
N MET A 86 13.41 4.04 18.00
CA MET A 86 14.15 3.35 16.94
C MET A 86 15.31 4.17 16.37
N ARG A 87 15.18 5.51 16.31
CA ARG A 87 16.20 6.43 15.80
C ARG A 87 17.42 6.58 16.73
N ASP A 88 17.22 6.39 18.04
CA ASP A 88 18.24 6.62 19.07
C ASP A 88 18.99 5.33 19.46
N VAL A 89 18.45 4.17 19.09
CA VAL A 89 19.03 2.86 19.43
C VAL A 89 19.80 2.28 18.23
N LYS A 90 21.12 2.16 18.38
CA LYS A 90 21.98 1.41 17.45
C LYS A 90 21.73 -0.09 17.56
N LEU A 91 21.81 -0.81 16.45
CA LEU A 91 21.62 -2.27 16.39
C LEU A 91 22.61 -3.01 17.30
N ALA A 92 23.88 -2.57 17.37
CA ALA A 92 24.87 -3.12 18.29
C ALA A 92 24.46 -3.07 19.78
N ALA A 93 23.59 -2.12 20.19
CA ALA A 93 23.07 -2.05 21.56
C ALA A 93 21.89 -3.01 21.83
N GLY A 94 21.38 -3.66 20.77
CA GLY A 94 20.38 -4.73 20.84
C GLY A 94 20.97 -6.14 20.86
N ILE A 95 22.16 -6.34 20.29
CA ILE A 95 22.83 -7.65 20.22
C ILE A 95 23.54 -7.98 21.54
N LYS A 96 23.02 -8.98 22.28
CA LYS A 96 23.69 -9.52 23.48
C LYS A 96 24.31 -10.89 23.26
N GLN A 97 23.87 -11.61 22.23
CA GLN A 97 24.20 -13.02 21.97
C GLN A 97 24.43 -13.26 20.48
N PRO A 98 25.21 -14.29 20.07
CA PRO A 98 25.51 -14.57 18.66
C PRO A 98 24.30 -14.88 17.77
N ARG A 99 23.19 -15.34 18.35
CA ARG A 99 21.89 -15.57 17.67
C ARG A 99 20.79 -14.68 18.25
N GLN A 100 21.08 -13.41 18.51
CA GLN A 100 20.10 -12.49 19.06
C GLN A 100 18.81 -12.49 18.22
N ARG A 101 17.67 -12.60 18.91
CA ARG A 101 16.33 -12.56 18.33
C ARG A 101 15.62 -11.24 18.63
N PHE A 102 14.76 -10.84 17.72
CA PHE A 102 13.82 -9.74 17.90
C PHE A 102 12.45 -10.13 17.34
N VAL A 103 11.38 -9.72 18.02
CA VAL A 103 10.05 -9.70 17.41
C VAL A 103 9.80 -8.28 16.91
N TYR A 104 9.44 -8.13 15.65
CA TYR A 104 9.05 -6.85 15.07
C TYR A 104 7.54 -6.86 14.81
N VAL A 105 6.81 -5.88 15.35
CA VAL A 105 5.37 -5.72 15.12
C VAL A 105 5.16 -4.44 14.35
N PHE A 106 4.45 -4.53 13.22
CA PHE A 106 4.04 -3.39 12.41
C PHE A 106 2.51 -3.31 12.38
N ASP A 107 1.98 -2.08 12.42
CA ASP A 107 0.55 -1.77 12.53
C ASP A 107 -0.08 -2.37 13.80
N PRO A 108 -0.29 -1.58 14.88
CA PRO A 108 -0.91 -2.09 16.10
C PRO A 108 -2.36 -2.61 15.96
N GLN A 109 -3.06 -2.25 14.87
CA GLN A 109 -4.42 -2.70 14.59
C GLN A 109 -4.41 -4.06 13.88
N VAL A 110 -3.63 -4.20 12.81
CA VAL A 110 -3.54 -5.45 12.01
C VAL A 110 -2.57 -6.46 12.63
N LYS A 111 -1.54 -5.98 13.33
CA LYS A 111 -0.51 -6.75 14.05
C LYS A 111 0.30 -7.68 13.15
N TRP A 112 0.93 -7.12 12.12
CA TRP A 112 1.92 -7.85 11.33
C TRP A 112 3.15 -8.17 12.18
N THR A 113 3.23 -9.40 12.68
CA THR A 113 4.39 -9.90 13.44
C THR A 113 5.42 -10.52 12.51
N PHE A 114 6.68 -10.13 12.71
CA PHE A 114 7.84 -10.70 12.05
C PHE A 114 8.85 -11.23 13.08
N TYR A 115 9.39 -12.41 12.80
CA TYR A 115 10.46 -13.05 13.57
C TYR A 115 11.80 -12.73 12.94
N ILE A 116 12.70 -12.10 13.70
CA ILE A 116 14.02 -11.64 13.24
C ILE A 116 15.10 -12.38 14.03
N GLU A 117 15.98 -13.11 13.35
CA GLU A 117 17.14 -13.78 13.95
C GLU A 117 18.45 -13.29 13.33
N LEU A 118 19.46 -12.98 14.16
CA LEU A 118 20.83 -12.80 13.70
C LEU A 118 21.41 -14.15 13.26
N ILE A 119 21.61 -14.32 11.95
CA ILE A 119 22.13 -15.58 11.38
C ILE A 119 23.63 -15.52 11.08
N LYS A 120 24.20 -14.32 10.87
CA LYS A 120 25.63 -14.16 10.55
C LYS A 120 26.17 -12.80 10.96
N LEU A 121 27.44 -12.78 11.37
CA LEU A 121 28.25 -11.57 11.44
C LEU A 121 29.29 -11.63 10.30
N GLU A 122 29.41 -10.54 9.55
CA GLU A 122 30.40 -10.37 8.48
C GLU A 122 31.21 -9.08 8.69
N THR A 123 32.33 -8.95 7.98
CA THR A 123 33.07 -7.68 7.89
C THR A 123 32.57 -6.90 6.69
N GLU A 124 32.36 -5.59 6.90
CA GLU A 124 31.95 -4.63 5.86
C GLU A 124 32.82 -4.72 4.60
N GLN A 125 32.15 -4.83 3.45
CA GLN A 125 32.79 -4.88 2.15
C GLN A 125 32.76 -3.49 1.50
N HIS A 126 33.94 -2.97 1.12
CA HIS A 126 34.13 -1.62 0.57
C HIS A 126 33.38 -1.32 -0.75
N LYS A 127 32.68 -2.30 -1.33
CA LYS A 127 31.91 -2.19 -2.59
C LYS A 127 30.39 -2.20 -2.38
N THR A 128 29.90 -2.31 -1.14
CA THR A 128 28.47 -2.50 -0.83
C THR A 128 27.96 -1.36 0.05
N THR A 129 26.85 -0.75 -0.36
CA THR A 129 26.11 0.23 0.45
C THR A 129 25.08 -0.48 1.31
N TYR A 130 25.08 -0.22 2.62
CA TYR A 130 24.18 -0.86 3.59
C TYR A 130 23.10 0.12 4.11
N PRO A 131 21.86 -0.34 4.41
CA PRO A 131 21.42 -1.73 4.39
C PRO A 131 21.11 -2.24 2.98
N VAL A 132 21.23 -3.55 2.78
CA VAL A 132 20.87 -4.23 1.53
C VAL A 132 20.09 -5.51 1.83
N ILE A 133 19.09 -5.81 1.00
CA ILE A 133 18.38 -7.09 1.05
C ILE A 133 19.27 -8.10 0.31
N SER A 134 19.93 -8.98 1.06
CA SER A 134 20.90 -9.94 0.52
C SER A 134 20.25 -11.18 -0.08
N ASN A 135 19.06 -11.56 0.39
CA ASN A 135 18.31 -12.71 -0.11
C ASN A 135 16.79 -12.54 0.10
N THR A 136 15.98 -13.26 -0.66
CA THR A 136 14.52 -13.15 -0.67
C THR A 136 13.87 -14.46 -1.11
N ASN A 137 12.87 -14.93 -0.36
CA ASN A 137 12.16 -16.16 -0.63
C ASN A 137 10.67 -16.01 -0.29
N GLY A 138 9.79 -16.56 -1.13
CA GLY A 138 8.34 -16.37 -1.01
C GLY A 138 7.85 -14.98 -1.42
N ILE A 139 6.62 -14.93 -1.92
CA ILE A 139 5.94 -13.69 -2.33
C ILE A 139 5.48 -12.95 -1.08
N ALA A 140 5.76 -11.65 -0.96
CA ALA A 140 5.30 -10.87 0.19
C ALA A 140 3.75 -10.77 0.21
N PRO A 141 3.09 -10.88 1.37
CA PRO A 141 1.64 -10.75 1.45
C PRO A 141 1.18 -9.33 1.16
N LYS A 142 -0.08 -9.17 0.70
CA LYS A 142 -0.69 -7.84 0.57
C LYS A 142 -0.92 -7.24 1.95
N GLN A 143 -0.30 -6.08 2.23
CA GLN A 143 -0.43 -5.34 3.51
C GLN A 143 -1.89 -5.10 3.91
N TYR A 144 -2.72 -4.71 2.95
CA TYR A 144 -4.15 -4.50 3.13
C TYR A 144 -4.91 -5.62 2.43
N LYS A 145 -5.85 -6.25 3.14
CA LYS A 145 -6.88 -7.07 2.50
C LYS A 145 -7.67 -6.14 1.58
N GLN A 146 -7.76 -6.46 0.28
CA GLN A 146 -8.73 -5.80 -0.58
C GLN A 146 -10.11 -6.12 0.00
N VAL A 147 -10.72 -5.13 0.65
CA VAL A 147 -12.16 -5.12 0.83
C VAL A 147 -12.71 -5.12 -0.58
N GLN A 148 -13.19 -6.28 -1.03
CA GLN A 148 -14.18 -6.26 -2.09
C GLN A 148 -15.32 -5.44 -1.50
N MET A 149 -15.45 -4.20 -1.99
CA MET A 149 -16.75 -3.55 -2.01
C MET A 149 -17.63 -4.58 -2.72
N ALA A 150 -18.39 -5.36 -1.96
CA ALA A 150 -19.47 -6.11 -2.53
C ALA A 150 -20.27 -5.06 -3.27
N LYS A 151 -20.30 -5.17 -4.61
CA LYS A 151 -21.25 -4.42 -5.43
C LYS A 151 -22.58 -4.76 -4.79
N ALA A 152 -23.11 -3.83 -3.99
CA ALA A 152 -24.40 -4.00 -3.38
C ALA A 152 -25.33 -4.06 -4.58
N GLU A 153 -25.76 -5.27 -4.92
CA GLU A 153 -26.92 -5.44 -5.76
C GLU A 153 -28.06 -4.97 -4.86
N LEU A 154 -28.29 -3.65 -4.87
CA LEU A 154 -29.54 -3.07 -4.46
C LEU A 154 -30.56 -3.86 -5.27
N GLY A 155 -31.25 -4.79 -4.60
CA GLY A 155 -32.40 -5.46 -5.21
C GLY A 155 -33.32 -4.37 -5.74
N PRO A 156 -34.06 -4.63 -6.84
CA PRO A 156 -34.83 -3.58 -7.53
C PRO A 156 -35.72 -2.78 -6.57
N GLU A 157 -36.24 -3.41 -5.50
CA GLU A 157 -36.99 -2.72 -4.43
C GLU A 157 -36.23 -1.62 -3.70
N LEU A 158 -34.93 -1.77 -3.41
CA LEU A 158 -34.15 -0.73 -2.71
C LEU A 158 -33.72 0.40 -3.64
N ALA A 159 -33.51 0.09 -4.93
CA ALA A 159 -33.32 1.12 -5.97
C ALA A 159 -34.63 1.90 -6.22
N ILE A 160 -35.77 1.22 -6.24
CA ILE A 160 -37.10 1.86 -6.32
C ILE A 160 -37.37 2.69 -5.06
N ALA A 161 -37.03 2.22 -3.86
CA ALA A 161 -37.20 2.99 -2.63
C ALA A 161 -36.42 4.32 -2.66
N GLY A 162 -35.15 4.29 -3.10
CA GLY A 162 -34.37 5.53 -3.28
C GLY A 162 -34.89 6.46 -4.37
N LEU A 163 -35.51 5.91 -5.42
CA LEU A 163 -36.15 6.71 -6.47
C LEU A 163 -37.49 7.31 -6.01
N VAL A 164 -38.25 6.59 -5.18
CA VAL A 164 -39.51 7.08 -4.58
C VAL A 164 -39.24 8.18 -3.56
N ASP A 165 -38.22 8.04 -2.72
CA ASP A 165 -37.78 9.08 -1.77
C ASP A 165 -37.45 10.40 -2.51
N ALA A 166 -36.70 10.29 -3.61
CA ALA A 166 -36.37 11.40 -4.51
C ALA A 166 -37.54 11.93 -5.37
N LEU A 167 -38.71 11.27 -5.36
CA LEU A 167 -39.95 11.71 -6.00
C LEU A 167 -41.00 12.21 -4.99
N THR A 168 -40.74 12.06 -3.68
CA THR A 168 -41.63 12.57 -2.62
C THR A 168 -41.14 13.86 -1.97
N ASP A 169 -39.88 14.24 -2.19
CA ASP A 169 -39.36 15.55 -1.84
C ASP A 169 -39.70 16.52 -3.00
N GLU A 170 -40.93 17.06 -3.01
CA GLU A 170 -41.30 18.11 -3.96
C GLU A 170 -40.54 19.40 -3.63
N PRO A 171 -39.64 19.89 -4.51
CA PRO A 171 -38.99 21.16 -4.28
C PRO A 171 -39.99 22.31 -4.52
N ASP A 172 -39.98 23.33 -3.65
CA ASP A 172 -40.73 24.57 -3.89
C ASP A 172 -40.35 25.16 -5.26
N ASP A 173 -41.34 25.25 -6.18
CA ASP A 173 -41.19 25.72 -7.56
C ASP A 173 -40.53 27.11 -7.68
N GLU A 174 -40.58 27.90 -6.60
CA GLU A 174 -40.06 29.27 -6.52
C GLU A 174 -38.51 29.34 -6.45
N ALA A 175 -37.83 28.22 -6.16
CA ALA A 175 -36.36 28.19 -6.04
C ALA A 175 -35.64 28.02 -7.38
N ILE A 176 -36.21 27.25 -8.33
CA ILE A 176 -35.55 26.85 -9.58
C ILE A 176 -35.33 28.06 -10.51
N TYR A 177 -36.27 29.01 -10.53
CA TYR A 177 -36.20 30.20 -11.39
C TYR A 177 -35.13 31.24 -10.99
N ARG A 178 -34.51 31.12 -9.81
CA ARG A 178 -33.52 32.11 -9.33
C ARG A 178 -32.07 31.80 -9.71
N ASP A 179 -31.72 30.53 -9.95
CA ASP A 179 -30.34 30.11 -10.22
C ASP A 179 -30.00 30.03 -11.72
N ALA A 180 -31.00 30.06 -12.60
CA ALA A 180 -30.83 29.90 -14.05
C ALA A 180 -30.12 31.05 -14.78
N GLY A 181 -29.73 32.13 -14.09
CA GLY A 181 -28.82 33.15 -14.61
C GLY A 181 -29.28 33.89 -15.88
N LEU A 182 -30.58 33.86 -16.18
CA LEU A 182 -31.16 34.59 -17.32
C LEU A 182 -31.05 36.10 -17.06
N PRO A 183 -30.47 36.89 -17.98
CA PRO A 183 -30.52 38.34 -17.89
C PRO A 183 -31.96 38.82 -18.07
N ASP A 184 -32.34 39.88 -17.34
CA ASP A 184 -33.53 40.66 -17.66
C ASP A 184 -33.34 41.29 -19.04
N ASP A 185 -34.01 40.75 -20.07
CA ASP A 185 -34.02 41.29 -21.42
C ASP A 185 -35.45 41.42 -21.95
N ASP A 186 -35.67 42.49 -22.71
CA ASP A 186 -37.00 43.01 -23.05
C ASP A 186 -37.78 42.08 -24.00
N GLY A 187 -39.12 42.15 -23.92
CA GLY A 187 -40.02 41.26 -24.66
C GLY A 187 -39.85 41.31 -26.18
N VAL A 188 -39.52 40.17 -26.78
CA VAL A 188 -39.51 39.98 -28.24
C VAL A 188 -40.92 40.14 -28.83
N ASN A 189 -41.05 41.01 -29.84
CA ASN A 189 -42.31 41.20 -30.56
C ASN A 189 -42.58 40.05 -31.53
N ALA A 190 -43.86 39.77 -31.79
CA ALA A 190 -44.31 38.62 -32.57
C ALA A 190 -44.10 38.74 -34.11
N ASP A 191 -43.36 39.75 -34.58
CA ASP A 191 -43.22 40.10 -36.00
C ASP A 191 -41.90 39.62 -36.66
N GLU A 192 -40.99 38.98 -35.92
CA GLU A 192 -39.67 38.55 -36.46
C GLU A 192 -39.59 37.03 -36.77
N LEU A 193 -40.72 36.31 -36.71
CA LEU A 193 -40.80 34.86 -36.96
C LEU A 193 -40.90 34.47 -38.45
N ASP A 194 -40.74 35.42 -39.37
CA ASP A 194 -41.10 35.29 -40.81
C ASP A 194 -39.89 35.42 -41.76
N GLN A 195 -38.67 35.09 -41.31
CA GLN A 195 -37.44 35.38 -42.06
C GLN A 195 -36.34 34.30 -42.07
N LEU A 196 -36.70 33.04 -41.77
CA LEU A 196 -35.79 31.89 -41.89
C LEU A 196 -36.43 30.73 -42.70
N GLU A 197 -36.89 31.04 -43.91
CA GLU A 197 -36.98 30.05 -44.99
C GLU A 197 -35.75 30.14 -45.89
N GLY A 198 -35.05 29.00 -46.05
CA GLY A 198 -34.16 28.72 -47.17
C GLY A 198 -32.70 29.18 -47.06
N GLU A 199 -31.77 28.23 -47.04
CA GLU A 199 -30.87 28.02 -48.18
C GLU A 199 -30.35 26.56 -48.19
N GLU A 200 -30.22 25.95 -49.36
CA GLU A 200 -29.68 24.60 -49.56
C GLU A 200 -28.33 24.69 -50.29
N GLY A 201 -27.41 23.76 -49.99
CA GLY A 201 -26.06 23.70 -50.58
C GLY A 201 -24.95 24.05 -49.58
N ASP A 202 -23.74 23.51 -49.66
CA ASP A 202 -23.20 22.56 -50.65
C ASP A 202 -22.28 21.54 -49.97
N VAL A 203 -22.05 20.42 -50.66
CA VAL A 203 -21.03 19.44 -50.28
C VAL A 203 -19.67 19.88 -50.84
N ASP A 204 -18.62 19.82 -50.03
CA ASP A 204 -17.28 19.64 -50.58
C ASP A 204 -16.37 18.82 -49.68
N ASN A 205 -15.39 18.19 -50.31
CA ASN A 205 -14.66 17.01 -49.84
C ASN A 205 -13.16 17.31 -49.79
N GLU A 206 -12.50 17.06 -48.65
CA GLU A 206 -11.03 16.95 -48.60
C GLU A 206 -10.54 15.91 -47.58
N GLU A 207 -9.57 15.14 -48.07
CA GLU A 207 -8.73 14.05 -47.53
C GLU A 207 -8.07 14.39 -46.16
N ASP A 208 -7.43 13.54 -45.36
CA ASP A 208 -6.81 12.18 -45.46
C ASP A 208 -6.84 11.58 -44.02
N SER A 209 -6.64 10.30 -43.66
CA SER A 209 -6.00 9.13 -44.29
C SER A 209 -6.51 7.81 -43.68
N GLU A 210 -6.13 6.67 -44.25
CA GLU A 210 -6.58 5.33 -43.82
C GLU A 210 -5.69 4.68 -42.75
N THR A 211 -6.28 3.91 -41.83
CA THR A 211 -5.56 2.89 -41.04
C THR A 211 -6.03 1.48 -41.41
N SER A 212 -5.52 0.98 -42.54
CA SER A 212 -5.64 -0.42 -42.93
C SER A 212 -4.44 -1.21 -42.37
N PHE A 213 -4.75 -2.11 -41.44
CA PHE A 213 -4.42 -3.54 -41.49
C PHE A 213 -3.06 -3.95 -42.10
N ASP A 214 -2.18 -4.52 -41.27
CA ASP A 214 -1.20 -5.51 -41.74
C ASP A 214 -1.02 -6.64 -40.71
N ASP A 215 -1.05 -7.87 -41.21
CA ASP A 215 -1.02 -9.14 -40.49
C ASP A 215 0.45 -9.59 -40.34
N ALA A 216 0.90 -10.01 -39.15
CA ALA A 216 2.31 -10.29 -38.90
C ALA A 216 2.57 -11.65 -38.23
N ASP A 217 2.79 -12.63 -39.10
CA ASP A 217 3.65 -13.81 -38.95
C ASP A 217 3.35 -14.79 -37.78
N HIS A 218 2.72 -15.90 -38.15
CA HIS A 218 2.64 -17.11 -37.34
C HIS A 218 3.59 -18.18 -37.90
N SER A 219 4.79 -18.22 -37.35
CA SER A 219 5.78 -19.29 -37.51
C SER A 219 6.47 -19.49 -36.16
N ASP A 220 6.87 -20.66 -35.70
CA ASP A 220 6.69 -22.08 -35.99
C ASP A 220 7.45 -22.74 -34.82
N TYR A 221 7.00 -23.85 -34.24
CA TYR A 221 7.91 -24.82 -33.61
C TYR A 221 7.16 -26.11 -33.27
N SER A 222 7.28 -27.08 -34.17
CA SER A 222 6.94 -28.49 -33.87
C SER A 222 7.91 -29.08 -32.84
N PHE A 223 7.40 -29.89 -31.91
CA PHE A 223 8.21 -30.69 -31.01
C PHE A 223 7.65 -32.10 -30.92
N GLU A 224 8.35 -33.06 -31.52
CA GLU A 224 8.06 -34.49 -31.40
C GLU A 224 8.69 -35.04 -30.10
N PRO A 225 7.98 -35.88 -29.33
CA PRO A 225 8.59 -36.67 -28.27
C PRO A 225 9.16 -37.98 -28.83
N HIS A 226 10.45 -38.23 -28.55
CA HIS A 226 11.09 -39.52 -28.79
C HIS A 226 11.05 -40.35 -27.49
N GLU A 227 10.69 -41.63 -27.60
CA GLU A 227 10.79 -42.63 -26.50
C GLU A 227 12.11 -43.43 -26.57
N GLU A 228 12.37 -44.18 -25.49
CA GLU A 228 13.44 -45.19 -25.25
C GLU A 228 14.87 -44.64 -25.04
N GLU A 229 15.70 -45.16 -24.12
CA GLU A 229 15.63 -46.36 -23.25
C GLU A 229 15.73 -46.04 -21.73
#